data_AF-A0A0R2K8D1-F1
#
_entry.id   AF-A0A0R2K8D1-F1
#
_cell.length_a   1.000
_cell.length_b   1.000
_cell.length_c   1.000
_cell.angle_alpha   90.00
_cell.angle_beta   90.00
_cell.angle_gamma   90.00
#
_symmetry.space_group_name_H-M   'P 1'
#
loop_
_entity.id
_entity.type
_entity.pdbx_description
1 polymer ?
#
loop_
_entity_poly.entity_id
_entity_poly.type
_entity_poly.pdbx_seq_one_letter_code
_entity_poly.pdbx_strand_id
1 'polypeptide(L)' 'MEDGAALIMNAAIQRYEDKFEVDFPLYEHLDLTSGDGYDVSAAGAKRLSTFIDGRIEADAPVEIPEGYEDRLY' A
#
# COMPACT_ATOMS: atom_id res chain seq x y z
N MET A 1 19.27 2.35 -8.95
CA MET A 1 18.37 1.19 -8.74
C MET A 1 17.34 1.63 -7.74
N GLU A 2 16.35 2.37 -8.20
CA GLU A 2 15.24 2.88 -7.37
C GLU A 2 13.99 2.00 -7.59
N ASP A 3 14.10 0.99 -8.45
CA ASP A 3 12.99 0.23 -9.01
C ASP A 3 12.50 -0.93 -8.12
N GLY A 4 13.36 -1.49 -7.26
CA GLY A 4 13.01 -2.69 -6.49
C GLY A 4 11.91 -2.47 -5.45
N ALA A 5 11.93 -1.33 -4.77
CA ALA A 5 10.93 -1.00 -3.75
C ALA A 5 9.56 -0.71 -4.38
N ALA A 6 9.55 0.08 -5.46
CA ALA A 6 8.34 0.41 -6.20
C ALA A 6 7.66 -0.85 -6.77
N LEU A 7 8.43 -1.80 -7.31
CA LEU A 7 7.89 -3.07 -7.81
C LEU A 7 7.25 -3.92 -6.71
N ILE A 8 7.88 -4.04 -5.53
CA ILE A 8 7.32 -4.78 -4.39
C ILE A 8 6.02 -4.15 -3.93
N MET A 9 6.00 -2.82 -3.85
CA MET A 9 4.82 -2.05 -3.44
C MET A 9 3.67 -2.23 -4.44
N ASN A 10 3.92 -1.98 -5.73
CA ASN A 10 2.90 -2.09 -6.76
C ASN A 10 2.34 -3.52 -6.86
N ALA A 11 3.20 -4.54 -6.77
CA ALA A 11 2.75 -5.94 -6.77
C ALA A 11 1.95 -6.31 -5.50
N ALA A 12 2.18 -5.65 -4.36
CA ALA A 12 1.35 -5.86 -3.18
C ALA A 12 -0.02 -5.18 -3.34
N ILE A 13 -0.03 -3.93 -3.80
CA ILE A 13 -1.25 -3.16 -4.07
C ILE A 13 -2.14 -3.90 -5.08
N GLN A 14 -1.60 -4.34 -6.21
CA GLN A 14 -2.37 -5.08 -7.20
C GLN A 14 -3.02 -6.36 -6.64
N ARG A 15 -2.33 -7.08 -5.74
CA ARG A 15 -2.89 -8.28 -5.08
C ARG A 15 -4.06 -7.93 -4.16
N TYR A 16 -3.98 -6.78 -3.48
CA TYR A 16 -5.07 -6.29 -2.64
C TYR A 16 -6.29 -5.92 -3.48
N GLU A 17 -6.08 -5.16 -4.55
CA GLU A 17 -7.15 -4.67 -5.43
C GLU A 17 -7.84 -5.81 -6.17
N ASP A 18 -7.10 -6.83 -6.61
CA ASP A 18 -7.66 -8.05 -7.21
C ASP A 18 -8.51 -8.85 -6.20
N LYS A 19 -8.07 -8.91 -4.94
CA LYS A 19 -8.75 -9.67 -3.88
C LYS A 19 -10.04 -9.00 -3.39
N PHE A 20 -10.02 -7.68 -3.23
CA PHE A 20 -11.13 -6.94 -2.62
C PHE A 20 -11.95 -6.11 -3.63
N GLU A 21 -11.54 -6.06 -4.89
CA GLU A 21 -12.17 -5.29 -5.97
C GLU A 21 -12.33 -3.79 -5.64
N VAL A 22 -11.43 -3.24 -4.81
CA VAL A 22 -11.38 -1.83 -4.40
C VAL A 22 -9.95 -1.30 -4.45
N ASP A 23 -9.81 0.00 -4.70
CA ASP A 23 -8.51 0.70 -4.70
C ASP A 23 -7.87 0.67 -3.30
N PHE A 24 -6.56 0.44 -3.24
CA PHE A 24 -5.83 0.47 -1.99
C PHE A 24 -5.53 1.93 -1.59
N PRO A 25 -5.95 2.40 -0.40
CA PRO A 25 -5.75 3.78 0.03
C PRO A 25 -4.29 4.06 0.42
N LEU A 26 -3.38 4.08 -0.55
CA LEU A 26 -1.94 4.21 -0.36
C LEU A 26 -1.56 5.48 0.41
N TYR A 27 -2.28 6.58 0.20
CA TYR A 27 -2.00 7.86 0.86
C TYR A 27 -2.07 7.76 2.39
N GLU A 28 -3.02 6.97 2.91
CA GLU A 28 -3.15 6.73 4.36
C GLU A 28 -2.02 5.86 4.93
N HIS A 29 -1.22 5.25 4.06
CA HIS A 29 -0.19 4.28 4.39
C HIS A 29 1.21 4.73 3.96
N LEU A 30 1.40 6.00 3.56
CA LEU A 30 2.70 6.54 3.16
C LEU A 30 3.74 6.49 4.30
N ASP A 31 3.30 6.54 5.55
CA ASP A 31 4.17 6.31 6.72
C ASP A 31 4.82 4.92 6.69
N LEU A 32 4.10 3.92 6.17
CA LEU A 32 4.61 2.56 6.07
C LEU A 32 5.63 2.40 4.94
N THR A 33 5.56 3.23 3.90
CA THR A 33 6.43 3.14 2.71
C THR A 33 7.70 3.97 2.84
N SER A 34 7.68 5.00 3.69
CA SER A 34 8.78 5.95 3.88
C SER A 34 9.90 5.41 4.78
N GLY A 35 11.10 5.99 4.64
CA GLY A 35 12.31 5.66 5.40
C GLY A 35 13.26 6.85 5.52
N ASP A 36 14.52 6.61 5.90
CA ASP A 36 15.57 7.64 6.12
C ASP A 36 15.82 8.50 4.85
N GLY A 37 14.98 9.53 4.65
CA GLY A 37 15.07 10.48 3.55
C GLY A 37 14.48 10.07 2.20
N TYR A 38 13.75 8.94 2.10
CA TYR A 38 13.09 8.49 0.86
C TYR A 38 11.57 8.35 1.05
N ASP A 39 10.79 8.87 0.09
CA ASP A 39 9.33 8.67 0.01
C ASP A 39 8.95 7.18 -0.03
N VAL A 40 9.74 6.36 -0.73
CA VAL A 40 9.59 4.90 -0.79
C VAL A 40 10.93 4.21 -0.58
N SER A 41 11.08 3.53 0.55
CA SER A 41 12.25 2.71 0.88
C SER A 41 11.97 1.23 0.66
N ALA A 42 12.99 0.42 0.34
CA ALA A 42 12.82 -1.05 0.21
C ALA A 42 12.28 -1.70 1.49
N ALA A 43 12.69 -1.21 2.66
CA ALA A 43 12.15 -1.63 3.94
C ALA A 43 10.67 -1.25 4.10
N GLY A 44 10.29 -0.03 3.68
CA GLY A 44 8.92 0.44 3.72
C GLY A 44 8.01 -0.34 2.76
N ALA A 45 8.44 -0.54 1.52
CA ALA A 45 7.74 -1.39 0.55
C ALA A 45 7.51 -2.82 1.08
N LYS A 46 8.49 -3.39 1.79
CA LYS A 46 8.32 -4.70 2.42
C LYS A 46 7.31 -4.68 3.58
N ARG A 47 7.31 -3.63 4.41
CA ARG A 47 6.32 -3.45 5.49
C ARG A 47 4.91 -3.32 4.94
N LEU A 48 4.73 -2.50 3.90
CA LEU A 48 3.46 -2.34 3.22
C LEU A 48 2.97 -3.68 2.63
N SER A 49 3.87 -4.41 1.96
CA SER A 49 3.56 -5.73 1.42
C SER A 49 3.09 -6.71 2.50
N THR A 50 3.79 -6.78 3.64
CA THR A 50 3.36 -7.61 4.79
C THR A 50 2.04 -7.16 5.39
N PHE A 51 1.79 -5.86 5.49
CA PHE A 51 0.51 -5.33 5.98
C PHE A 51 -0.64 -5.74 5.07
N ILE A 52 -0.48 -5.57 3.76
CA ILE A 52 -1.47 -5.96 2.75
C ILE A 52 -1.75 -7.47 2.81
N ASP A 53 -0.70 -8.28 2.87
CA ASP A 53 -0.82 -9.74 2.95
C ASP A 53 -1.67 -10.15 4.16
N GLY A 54 -1.41 -9.54 5.33
CA GLY A 54 -2.21 -9.78 6.53
C GLY A 54 -3.69 -9.36 6.39
N ARG A 55 -4.00 -8.32 5.61
CA ARG A 55 -5.40 -7.95 5.31
C ARG A 55 -6.07 -8.98 4.41
N ILE A 56 -5.37 -9.45 3.39
CA ILE A 56 -5.84 -10.48 2.46
C ILE A 56 -6.09 -11.80 3.19
N GLU A 57 -5.14 -12.25 4.03
CA GLU A 57 -5.26 -13.48 4.82
C GLU A 57 -6.43 -13.41 5.81
N ALA A 58 -6.68 -12.24 6.39
CA ALA A 58 -7.80 -11.99 7.29
C ALA A 58 -9.15 -11.76 6.58
N ASP A 59 -9.17 -11.70 5.24
CA ASP A 59 -10.33 -11.30 4.42
C ASP A 59 -10.94 -9.98 4.92
N ALA A 60 -10.09 -9.05 5.36
CA ALA A 60 -10.49 -7.82 6.03
C ALA A 60 -9.87 -6.60 5.32
N PRO A 61 -10.58 -5.98 4.35
CA PRO A 61 -10.07 -4.81 3.65
C PRO A 61 -9.82 -3.65 4.62
N VAL A 62 -8.89 -2.76 4.27
CA VAL A 62 -8.70 -1.51 5.01
C VAL A 62 -9.91 -0.60 4.83
N GLU A 63 -10.24 0.15 5.88
CA GLU A 63 -11.30 1.15 5.81
C GLU A 63 -10.83 2.31 4.95
N ILE A 64 -11.62 2.65 3.92
CA ILE A 64 -11.39 3.82 3.08
C ILE A 64 -12.18 4.97 3.71
N PRO A 65 -11.52 6.03 4.20
CA PRO A 65 -12.23 7.14 4.84
C PRO A 65 -13.15 7.84 3.84
N GLU A 66 -14.29 8.35 4.34
CA GLU A 66 -15.22 9.12 3.51
C GLU A 66 -14.50 10.33 2.86
N GLY A 67 -14.66 10.48 1.55
CA GLY A 67 -13.99 11.53 0.78
C GLY A 67 -12.51 11.26 0.50
N TYR A 68 -12.00 10.04 0.71
CA TYR A 68 -10.62 9.68 0.34
C TYR A 68 -10.34 9.99 -1.15
N GLU A 69 -11.27 9.61 -2.04
CA GLU A 69 -11.15 9.86 -3.48
C GLU A 69 -11.19 11.35 -3.84
N ASP A 70 -11.92 12.17 -3.05
CA ASP A 70 -12.02 13.62 -3.23
C ASP A 70 -10.71 14.34 -2.86
N ARG A 71 -9.89 13.76 -1.97
CA ARG A 71 -8.58 14.30 -1.59
C ARG A 71 -7.48 14.07 -2.63
N LEU A 72 -7.72 13.19 -3.60
CA LEU A 72 -6.76 12.83 -4.64
C LEU A 72 -6.80 13.80 -5.86
N TYR A 73 -7.82 14.65 -5.97
CA TYR A 73 -8.09 15.55 -7.11
C TYR A 73 -8.22 17.03 -6.72
#